data_AF-A0A2H6ELC4-F1
#
_entry.id   AF-A0A2H6ELC4-F1
#
_cell.length_a   1.000
_cell.length_b   1.000
_cell.length_c   1.000
_cell.angle_alpha   90.00
_cell.angle_beta   90.00
_cell.angle_gamma   90.00
#
_symmetry.space_group_name_H-M   'P 1'
#
loop_
_entity.id
_entity.type
_entity.pdbx_description
1 polymer ?
#
loop_
_entity_poly.entity_id
_entity_poly.type
_entity_poly.pdbx_seq_one_letter_code
_entity_poly.pdbx_strand_id
1 'polypeptide(L)'
;MAVTVTAPLPAPTVALSLVSGGTLDANTTYYVRVTADQGGSYGYAGIPGALESLPSTEVSITTDATNKSILVTITDDGHKYHTVYVTKVSGDYSGNTRCGAVNYVATLRNYVLSYTITTTPTLSTLHTFNQVSNMPTGLVKETGTITINATGSITLQDIYDQVVADGYGDYVFYDGKTFNLKGSFYFTGSTAGDLTVKNTILNIYGINNTNTNFIITFGQWDSTNNRALNGCHMFFWGENGQFYQKAAIKFYGCKMVAGGGLDSTTTPLTTYDRWVIGRLTNLYVYDTDTFQQNDFDNGIRIWPNANMANFKSINASQSGASIDLNANYNVSDFTLIYGYFWLRPNKTTVITDAYIQTMNDSGAHFKIHETSGNTGSLKIINGTFVAQTYVNDVPTDQPAFYPYGTSGAPTITIYKSLNLKVVDKDGNSISGATIDIENSGGAISGSPFTTDANGEIATEVKVYDVTQKGAGDVRQWFDYTSTNPIVITISKSGYKTYKTSQTILNKVDWTIRLEKVLDSNFSKRVTFNTQ
;
A
#
# COMPACT_ATOMS: atom_id res chain seq x y z
N MET A 1 -10.17 -5.42 30.10
CA MET A 1 -9.56 -6.02 28.89
C MET A 1 -10.43 -7.20 28.52
N ALA A 2 -10.94 -7.23 27.30
CA ALA A 2 -11.80 -8.33 26.86
C ALA A 2 -11.49 -8.64 25.41
N VAL A 3 -11.10 -9.89 25.14
CA VAL A 3 -11.12 -10.48 23.80
C VAL A 3 -12.46 -11.18 23.64
N THR A 4 -13.07 -11.06 22.47
CA THR A 4 -14.33 -11.72 22.15
C THR A 4 -14.18 -12.46 20.85
N VAL A 5 -14.47 -13.76 20.86
CA VAL A 5 -14.46 -14.61 19.69
C VAL A 5 -15.89 -14.74 19.18
N THR A 6 -16.10 -14.40 17.92
CA THR A 6 -17.38 -14.73 17.26
C THR A 6 -17.23 -16.08 16.59
N ALA A 7 -18.14 -16.98 16.96
CA ALA A 7 -18.20 -18.35 16.46
C ALA A 7 -18.38 -18.39 14.92
N PRO A 8 -17.96 -19.49 14.28
CA PRO A 8 -18.35 -19.77 12.90
C PRO A 8 -19.87 -19.88 12.76
N LEU A 9 -20.36 -19.69 11.54
CA LEU A 9 -21.78 -19.90 11.25
C LEU A 9 -22.13 -21.40 11.36
N PRO A 10 -23.37 -21.76 11.76
CA PRO A 10 -23.85 -23.13 11.70
C PRO A 10 -23.79 -23.71 10.28
N ALA A 11 -23.52 -25.01 10.17
CA ALA A 11 -23.54 -25.70 8.87
C ALA A 11 -24.96 -25.68 8.26
N PRO A 12 -25.11 -25.35 6.97
CA PRO A 12 -26.41 -25.40 6.30
C PRO A 12 -26.99 -26.81 6.28
N THR A 13 -28.32 -26.91 6.35
CA THR A 13 -29.04 -28.17 6.08
C THR A 13 -29.52 -28.16 4.63
N VAL A 14 -29.18 -29.21 3.88
CA VAL A 14 -29.39 -29.27 2.44
C VAL A 14 -30.25 -30.48 2.06
N ALA A 15 -31.20 -30.26 1.16
CA ALA A 15 -32.00 -31.30 0.51
C ALA A 15 -31.88 -31.19 -1.01
N LEU A 16 -31.88 -32.33 -1.70
CA LEU A 16 -31.80 -32.41 -3.15
C LEU A 16 -33.07 -32.99 -3.75
N SER A 17 -33.49 -32.50 -4.90
CA SER A 17 -34.52 -33.13 -5.73
C SER A 17 -34.18 -33.03 -7.22
N LEU A 18 -34.69 -33.97 -8.00
CA LEU A 18 -34.52 -33.99 -9.45
C LEU A 18 -35.48 -33.01 -10.13
N VAL A 19 -34.98 -32.33 -11.16
CA VAL A 19 -35.77 -31.43 -12.02
C VAL A 19 -35.65 -31.90 -13.46
N SER A 20 -36.79 -31.92 -14.17
CA SER A 20 -36.86 -32.30 -15.59
C SER A 20 -36.07 -31.33 -16.47
N GLY A 21 -35.36 -31.87 -17.47
CA GLY A 21 -34.50 -31.11 -18.37
C GLY A 21 -33.11 -30.83 -17.81
N GLY A 22 -32.34 -29.98 -18.50
CA GLY A 22 -30.94 -29.67 -18.18
C GLY A 22 -29.92 -30.47 -18.96
N THR A 23 -28.66 -30.31 -18.58
CA THR A 23 -27.49 -30.79 -19.33
C THR A 23 -26.49 -31.58 -18.48
N LEU A 24 -26.80 -31.85 -17.21
CA LEU A 24 -26.01 -32.79 -16.42
C LEU A 24 -26.04 -34.18 -17.08
N ASP A 25 -24.95 -34.92 -16.95
CA ASP A 25 -24.89 -36.30 -17.43
C ASP A 25 -26.05 -37.12 -16.84
N ALA A 26 -26.71 -37.92 -17.68
CA ALA A 26 -27.76 -38.83 -17.25
C ALA A 26 -27.17 -40.00 -16.44
N ASN A 27 -27.97 -40.59 -15.55
CA ASN A 27 -27.59 -41.75 -14.74
C ASN A 27 -26.28 -41.54 -13.96
N THR A 28 -26.02 -40.30 -13.55
CA THR A 28 -24.77 -39.89 -12.89
C THR A 28 -25.08 -39.39 -11.48
N THR A 29 -24.35 -39.90 -10.50
CA THR A 29 -24.43 -39.44 -9.11
C THR A 29 -23.62 -38.15 -8.96
N TYR A 30 -24.27 -37.14 -8.41
CA TYR A 30 -23.64 -35.88 -8.03
C TYR A 30 -23.67 -35.74 -6.51
N TYR A 31 -22.55 -35.29 -5.95
CA TYR A 31 -22.37 -35.02 -4.52
C TYR A 31 -22.36 -33.51 -4.32
N VAL A 32 -23.17 -33.02 -3.39
CA VAL A 32 -23.38 -31.59 -3.14
C VAL A 32 -23.05 -31.27 -1.69
N ARG A 33 -22.34 -30.15 -1.51
CA ARG A 33 -22.16 -29.48 -0.22
C ARG A 33 -22.44 -28.00 -0.35
N VAL A 34 -22.82 -27.37 0.76
CA VAL A 34 -23.13 -25.95 0.81
C VAL A 34 -22.47 -25.31 2.02
N THR A 35 -21.87 -24.14 1.85
CA THR A 35 -21.45 -23.27 2.96
C THR A 35 -22.36 -22.04 3.06
N ALA A 36 -22.56 -21.51 4.26
CA ALA A 36 -23.19 -20.22 4.52
C ALA A 36 -22.13 -19.15 4.79
N ASP A 37 -22.42 -17.91 4.41
CA ASP A 37 -21.51 -16.77 4.51
C ASP A 37 -22.23 -15.50 5.00
N GLN A 38 -21.53 -14.69 5.80
CA GLN A 38 -21.97 -13.38 6.29
C GLN A 38 -21.08 -12.23 5.77
N GLY A 39 -20.87 -12.14 4.46
CA GLY A 39 -20.14 -11.08 3.78
C GLY A 39 -21.02 -9.90 3.32
N GLY A 40 -20.42 -8.81 2.84
CA GLY A 40 -21.14 -7.62 2.35
C GLY A 40 -21.95 -7.86 1.06
N SER A 41 -22.36 -6.80 0.35
CA SER A 41 -23.19 -6.83 -0.88
C SER A 41 -22.69 -7.71 -2.04
N TYR A 42 -21.52 -8.33 -1.89
CA TYR A 42 -20.90 -9.22 -2.85
C TYR A 42 -20.70 -10.67 -2.38
N GLY A 43 -21.12 -11.04 -1.15
CA GLY A 43 -21.26 -12.43 -0.68
C GLY A 43 -19.98 -13.28 -0.72
N TYR A 44 -18.87 -12.78 -0.17
CA TYR A 44 -17.56 -13.44 -0.22
C TYR A 44 -17.05 -13.90 1.15
N ALA A 45 -16.65 -15.18 1.21
CA ALA A 45 -15.72 -15.69 2.22
C ALA A 45 -14.32 -15.08 1.99
N GLY A 46 -13.58 -14.79 3.06
CA GLY A 46 -12.23 -14.24 2.93
C GLY A 46 -12.15 -12.72 2.77
N ILE A 47 -13.25 -11.97 2.90
CA ILE A 47 -13.18 -10.55 3.27
C ILE A 47 -12.91 -10.47 4.79
N PRO A 48 -12.02 -9.57 5.25
CA PRO A 48 -11.83 -9.31 6.67
C PRO A 48 -13.15 -9.02 7.39
N GLY A 49 -13.52 -9.88 8.33
CA GLY A 49 -14.78 -9.79 9.08
C GLY A 49 -15.94 -10.60 8.53
N ALA A 50 -15.77 -11.31 7.41
CA ALA A 50 -16.76 -12.29 6.96
C ALA A 50 -16.63 -13.58 7.79
N LEU A 51 -17.78 -14.08 8.27
CA LEU A 51 -17.90 -15.40 8.88
C LEU A 51 -18.35 -16.40 7.82
N GLU A 52 -17.77 -17.60 7.86
CA GLU A 52 -18.14 -18.74 7.04
C GLU A 52 -18.53 -19.91 7.94
N SER A 53 -19.50 -20.70 7.50
CA SER A 53 -19.91 -21.91 8.18
C SER A 53 -18.95 -23.08 7.94
N LEU A 54 -19.11 -24.12 8.75
CA LEU A 54 -18.74 -25.47 8.31
C LEU A 54 -19.53 -25.83 7.03
N PRO A 55 -18.96 -26.60 6.09
CA PRO A 55 -19.72 -27.18 4.99
C PRO A 55 -20.87 -28.04 5.53
N SER A 56 -22.00 -28.04 4.82
CA SER A 56 -23.09 -28.97 5.07
C SER A 56 -22.60 -30.42 5.02
N THR A 57 -23.34 -31.32 5.67
CA THR A 57 -23.22 -32.76 5.38
C THR A 57 -23.33 -32.98 3.88
N GLU A 58 -22.50 -33.88 3.36
CA GLU A 58 -22.54 -34.26 1.95
C GLU A 58 -23.86 -34.97 1.63
N VAL A 59 -24.57 -34.46 0.63
CA VAL A 59 -25.78 -35.07 0.10
C VAL A 59 -25.56 -35.45 -1.34
N SER A 60 -26.19 -36.53 -1.80
CA SER A 60 -26.05 -37.00 -3.17
C SER A 60 -27.38 -37.35 -3.82
N ILE A 61 -27.42 -37.24 -5.14
CA ILE A 61 -28.57 -37.62 -5.96
C ILE A 61 -28.09 -38.10 -7.32
N THR A 62 -28.81 -39.07 -7.90
CA THR A 62 -28.51 -39.63 -9.22
C THR A 62 -29.50 -39.10 -10.23
N THR A 63 -29.01 -38.43 -11.26
CA THR A 63 -29.83 -37.98 -12.41
C THR A 63 -30.39 -39.17 -13.19
N ASP A 64 -31.42 -38.96 -13.99
CA ASP A 64 -31.95 -39.97 -14.91
C ASP A 64 -31.98 -39.45 -16.36
N ALA A 65 -32.52 -40.25 -17.28
CA ALA A 65 -32.58 -39.91 -18.71
C ALA A 65 -33.38 -38.63 -19.01
N THR A 66 -34.34 -38.27 -18.15
CA THR A 66 -35.24 -37.11 -18.31
C THR A 66 -34.84 -35.97 -17.39
N ASN A 67 -34.48 -36.28 -16.14
CA ASN A 67 -34.17 -35.32 -15.09
C ASN A 67 -32.66 -35.10 -14.98
N LYS A 68 -32.15 -34.15 -15.75
CA LYS A 68 -30.72 -33.79 -15.89
C LYS A 68 -30.40 -32.44 -15.22
N SER A 69 -31.15 -32.11 -14.19
CA SER A 69 -30.98 -30.94 -13.33
C SER A 69 -31.26 -31.32 -11.87
N ILE A 70 -30.60 -30.64 -10.94
CA ILE A 70 -30.73 -30.88 -9.50
C ILE A 70 -31.17 -29.58 -8.82
N LEU A 71 -32.31 -29.61 -8.13
CA LEU A 71 -32.72 -28.54 -7.23
C LEU A 71 -32.08 -28.78 -5.86
N VAL A 72 -31.25 -27.84 -5.45
CA VAL A 72 -30.70 -27.74 -4.11
C VAL A 72 -31.64 -26.87 -3.29
N THR A 73 -32.14 -27.37 -2.17
CA THR A 73 -32.95 -26.62 -1.20
C THR A 73 -32.19 -26.52 0.11
N ILE A 74 -32.12 -25.33 0.68
CA ILE A 74 -31.46 -25.03 1.94
C ILE A 74 -32.55 -24.72 2.97
N THR A 75 -32.50 -25.35 4.13
CA THR A 75 -33.39 -24.97 5.24
C THR A 75 -33.04 -23.56 5.71
N ASP A 76 -34.04 -22.70 5.94
CA ASP A 76 -33.81 -21.33 6.41
C ASP A 76 -32.93 -21.32 7.67
N ASP A 77 -31.72 -20.80 7.52
CA ASP A 77 -30.72 -20.64 8.57
C ASP A 77 -30.52 -19.17 8.97
N GLY A 78 -31.34 -18.26 8.40
CA GLY A 78 -31.24 -16.82 8.63
C GLY A 78 -30.02 -16.16 8.01
N HIS A 79 -29.24 -16.87 7.19
CA HIS A 79 -28.04 -16.34 6.54
C HIS A 79 -28.33 -15.82 5.13
N LYS A 80 -27.60 -14.77 4.75
CA LYS A 80 -27.90 -14.00 3.52
C LYS A 80 -27.34 -14.63 2.26
N TYR A 81 -26.32 -15.47 2.40
CA TYR A 81 -25.48 -15.94 1.31
C TYR A 81 -25.09 -17.40 1.52
N HIS A 82 -25.15 -18.18 0.44
CA HIS A 82 -24.73 -19.58 0.43
C HIS A 82 -23.91 -19.88 -0.82
N THR A 83 -22.90 -20.74 -0.69
CA THR A 83 -22.10 -21.23 -1.83
C THR A 83 -22.37 -22.71 -2.05
N VAL A 84 -22.77 -23.07 -3.26
CA VAL A 84 -23.10 -24.46 -3.65
C VAL A 84 -21.92 -25.09 -4.41
N TYR A 85 -21.47 -26.23 -3.92
CA TYR A 85 -20.43 -27.05 -4.53
C TYR A 85 -21.02 -28.37 -5.00
N VAL A 86 -20.64 -28.82 -6.19
CA VAL A 86 -21.05 -30.09 -6.77
C VAL A 86 -19.90 -30.79 -7.48
N THR A 87 -19.81 -32.10 -7.27
CA THR A 87 -18.77 -32.97 -7.86
C THR A 87 -19.38 -34.32 -8.24
N LYS A 88 -18.67 -35.08 -9.08
CA LYS A 88 -19.00 -36.47 -9.42
C LYS A 88 -18.26 -37.47 -8.52
N VAL A 89 -17.32 -36.99 -7.70
CA VAL A 89 -16.46 -37.82 -6.85
C VAL A 89 -16.69 -37.41 -5.39
N SER A 90 -17.24 -38.32 -4.59
CA SER A 90 -17.50 -38.08 -3.16
C SER A 90 -16.25 -37.58 -2.43
N GLY A 91 -16.42 -36.56 -1.60
CA GLY A 91 -15.32 -35.93 -0.84
C GLY A 91 -14.34 -35.07 -1.65
N ASP A 92 -14.32 -35.14 -2.98
CA ASP A 92 -13.41 -34.35 -3.81
C ASP A 92 -14.10 -33.10 -4.36
N TYR A 93 -13.89 -32.01 -3.64
CA TYR A 93 -14.35 -30.67 -3.98
C TYR A 93 -13.19 -29.73 -4.36
N SER A 94 -12.05 -30.29 -4.75
CA SER A 94 -10.91 -29.52 -5.25
C SER A 94 -11.19 -28.99 -6.67
N GLY A 95 -10.59 -27.86 -7.05
CA GLY A 95 -10.72 -27.29 -8.39
C GLY A 95 -12.13 -26.77 -8.75
N ASN A 96 -12.58 -27.04 -9.98
CA ASN A 96 -13.78 -26.44 -10.58
C ASN A 96 -15.07 -27.14 -10.15
N THR A 97 -15.44 -27.06 -8.86
CA THR A 97 -16.64 -27.72 -8.31
C THR A 97 -17.73 -26.74 -7.87
N ARG A 98 -17.46 -25.43 -7.90
CA ARG A 98 -18.41 -24.39 -7.52
C ARG A 98 -19.41 -24.09 -8.64
N CYS A 99 -20.70 -24.11 -8.32
CA CYS A 99 -21.78 -23.70 -9.25
C CYS A 99 -21.74 -22.17 -9.53
N GLY A 100 -22.50 -21.67 -10.52
CA GLY A 100 -22.75 -20.22 -10.73
C GLY A 100 -22.12 -19.58 -11.97
N ALA A 101 -22.40 -18.30 -12.19
CA ALA A 101 -21.82 -17.51 -13.28
C ALA A 101 -20.44 -16.92 -12.88
N VAL A 102 -19.59 -16.64 -13.89
CA VAL A 102 -18.23 -16.02 -13.72
C VAL A 102 -18.28 -14.69 -12.94
N ASN A 103 -19.42 -14.00 -13.01
CA ASN A 103 -19.74 -12.87 -12.13
C ASN A 103 -20.18 -13.37 -10.76
N TYR A 104 -19.29 -14.04 -10.03
CA TYR A 104 -19.24 -14.23 -8.56
C TYR A 104 -20.53 -14.61 -7.79
N VAL A 105 -21.59 -15.03 -8.46
CA VAL A 105 -22.91 -15.26 -7.86
C VAL A 105 -23.39 -16.66 -8.22
N ALA A 106 -22.84 -17.66 -7.54
CA ALA A 106 -23.65 -18.79 -7.04
C ALA A 106 -24.23 -18.50 -5.66
N THR A 107 -24.21 -17.24 -5.26
CA THR A 107 -24.79 -16.80 -4.02
C THR A 107 -26.29 -16.73 -4.21
N LEU A 108 -27.00 -17.59 -3.50
CA LEU A 108 -28.37 -17.30 -3.15
C LEU A 108 -28.37 -15.96 -2.41
N ARG A 109 -28.98 -14.93 -3.00
CA ARG A 109 -29.04 -13.58 -2.40
C ARG A 109 -30.42 -13.38 -1.81
N ASN A 110 -30.51 -12.76 -0.64
CA ASN A 110 -31.77 -12.28 -0.06
C ASN A 110 -32.79 -13.41 0.22
N TYR A 111 -32.47 -14.36 1.10
CA TYR A 111 -33.40 -15.41 1.55
C TYR A 111 -33.92 -16.34 0.44
N VAL A 112 -33.25 -16.40 -0.72
CA VAL A 112 -33.54 -17.42 -1.72
C VAL A 112 -32.95 -18.72 -1.18
N LEU A 113 -33.81 -19.70 -0.88
CA LEU A 113 -33.38 -20.94 -0.22
C LEU A 113 -33.25 -22.10 -1.20
N SER A 114 -33.15 -21.82 -2.50
CA SER A 114 -33.02 -22.87 -3.49
C SER A 114 -32.27 -22.46 -4.76
N TYR A 115 -31.44 -23.38 -5.26
CA TYR A 115 -30.61 -23.22 -6.46
C TYR A 115 -30.77 -24.43 -7.38
N THR A 116 -30.99 -24.22 -8.68
CA THR A 116 -31.06 -25.32 -9.66
C THR A 116 -29.75 -25.45 -10.41
N ILE A 117 -29.07 -26.58 -10.24
CA ILE A 117 -27.88 -26.98 -10.98
C ILE A 117 -28.35 -27.58 -12.31
N THR A 118 -28.04 -26.92 -13.43
CA THR A 118 -28.47 -27.35 -14.77
C THR A 118 -27.30 -27.81 -15.66
N THR A 119 -26.07 -27.51 -15.27
CA THR A 119 -24.83 -27.76 -16.00
C THR A 119 -23.72 -28.14 -15.01
N THR A 120 -22.70 -28.86 -15.46
CA THR A 120 -21.50 -29.13 -14.63
C THR A 120 -20.79 -27.81 -14.33
N PRO A 121 -20.28 -27.61 -13.10
CA PRO A 121 -19.44 -26.47 -12.76
C PRO A 121 -18.29 -26.28 -13.75
N THR A 122 -18.05 -25.03 -14.15
CA THR A 122 -16.95 -24.65 -15.05
C THR A 122 -16.03 -23.61 -14.42
N LEU A 123 -16.31 -23.19 -13.18
CA LEU A 123 -15.62 -22.08 -12.53
C LEU A 123 -14.31 -22.54 -11.88
N SER A 124 -13.18 -22.03 -12.39
CA SER A 124 -11.89 -22.08 -11.71
C SER A 124 -11.80 -20.96 -10.67
N THR A 125 -12.50 -21.10 -9.56
CA THR A 125 -12.48 -20.09 -8.49
C THR A 125 -11.63 -20.52 -7.31
N LEU A 126 -10.95 -19.54 -6.72
CA LEU A 126 -10.16 -19.64 -5.49
C LEU A 126 -11.00 -20.03 -4.25
N HIS A 127 -12.32 -19.81 -4.32
CA HIS A 127 -13.33 -20.28 -3.37
C HIS A 127 -13.52 -21.79 -3.47
N THR A 128 -12.54 -22.54 -2.97
CA THR A 128 -12.66 -23.97 -2.70
C THR A 128 -12.51 -24.15 -1.19
N PHE A 129 -13.45 -24.84 -0.53
CA PHE A 129 -13.25 -25.24 0.88
C PHE A 129 -12.20 -26.36 1.01
N ASN A 130 -11.87 -27.02 -0.10
CA ASN A 130 -10.83 -28.04 -0.20
C ASN A 130 -9.62 -27.50 -0.99
N GLN A 131 -8.96 -26.45 -0.48
CA GLN A 131 -7.65 -26.06 -1.03
C GLN A 131 -6.63 -27.14 -0.67
N VAL A 132 -5.77 -27.49 -1.62
CA VAL A 132 -4.86 -28.65 -1.66
C VAL A 132 -3.81 -28.73 -0.52
N SER A 133 -3.84 -27.87 0.52
CA SER A 133 -2.64 -27.64 1.36
C SER A 133 -2.72 -27.20 2.85
N ASN A 134 -3.78 -27.26 3.66
CA ASN A 134 -3.76 -26.76 5.08
C ASN A 134 -3.18 -25.33 5.32
N MET A 135 -3.56 -24.65 6.42
CA MET A 135 -2.76 -23.47 6.79
C MET A 135 -1.41 -23.96 7.33
N PRO A 136 -0.35 -23.12 7.30
CA PRO A 136 0.89 -23.43 8.01
C PRO A 136 0.57 -23.93 9.42
N THR A 137 1.37 -24.89 9.91
CA THR A 137 1.20 -25.57 11.21
C THR A 137 -0.02 -26.50 11.33
N GLY A 138 -0.71 -26.80 10.22
CA GLY A 138 -1.67 -27.92 10.16
C GLY A 138 -3.11 -27.59 10.56
N LEU A 139 -3.48 -26.31 10.69
CA LEU A 139 -4.89 -25.95 10.91
C LEU A 139 -5.75 -26.43 9.73
N VAL A 140 -6.80 -27.18 10.04
CA VAL A 140 -7.65 -27.89 9.07
C VAL A 140 -8.52 -26.91 8.29
N LYS A 141 -8.49 -27.01 6.96
CA LYS A 141 -9.21 -26.09 6.07
C LYS A 141 -10.72 -26.32 5.98
N GLU A 142 -11.21 -27.52 6.30
CA GLU A 142 -12.65 -27.84 6.22
C GLU A 142 -13.50 -27.29 7.39
N THR A 143 -12.90 -26.54 8.33
CA THR A 143 -13.64 -25.83 9.38
C THR A 143 -14.20 -24.48 8.90
N GLY A 144 -15.12 -23.82 9.63
CA GLY A 144 -15.59 -22.48 9.27
C GLY A 144 -14.54 -21.39 9.48
N THR A 145 -14.94 -20.14 9.66
CA THR A 145 -14.03 -19.04 10.07
C THR A 145 -14.53 -18.33 11.33
N ILE A 146 -13.60 -17.81 12.13
CA ILE A 146 -13.92 -16.99 13.31
C ILE A 146 -13.49 -15.53 13.14
N THR A 147 -14.07 -14.63 13.94
CA THR A 147 -13.60 -13.24 14.04
C THR A 147 -13.26 -12.86 15.46
N ILE A 148 -12.20 -12.08 15.60
CA ILE A 148 -11.69 -11.61 16.90
C ILE A 148 -12.00 -10.13 17.08
N ASN A 149 -12.74 -9.78 18.11
CA ASN A 149 -12.90 -8.39 18.57
C ASN A 149 -12.20 -8.22 19.92
N ALA A 150 -11.81 -7.00 20.28
CA ALA A 150 -11.16 -6.75 21.55
C ALA A 150 -11.34 -5.30 22.05
N THR A 151 -11.16 -5.12 23.35
CA THR A 151 -11.08 -3.81 24.02
C THR A 151 -9.95 -3.75 25.03
N GLY A 152 -9.37 -2.57 25.22
CA GLY A 152 -8.14 -2.37 25.97
C GLY A 152 -6.89 -2.83 25.21
N SER A 153 -5.75 -2.80 25.89
CA SER A 153 -4.47 -3.30 25.36
C SER A 153 -4.44 -4.82 25.44
N ILE A 154 -4.18 -5.49 24.32
CA ILE A 154 -4.13 -6.95 24.22
C ILE A 154 -2.87 -7.43 23.47
N THR A 155 -2.53 -8.70 23.67
CA THR A 155 -1.45 -9.41 22.99
C THR A 155 -2.00 -10.54 22.11
N LEU A 156 -1.15 -11.12 21.26
CA LEU A 156 -1.51 -12.35 20.54
C LEU A 156 -1.75 -13.54 21.48
N GLN A 157 -1.10 -13.56 22.65
CA GLN A 157 -1.34 -14.58 23.67
C GLN A 157 -2.75 -14.48 24.23
N ASP A 158 -3.23 -13.26 24.54
CA ASP A 158 -4.60 -13.05 25.02
C ASP A 158 -5.64 -13.53 24.00
N ILE A 159 -5.37 -13.33 22.70
CA ILE A 159 -6.22 -13.85 21.63
C ILE A 159 -6.19 -15.38 21.60
N TYR A 160 -5.01 -15.98 21.61
CA TYR A 160 -4.85 -17.44 21.59
C TYR A 160 -5.58 -18.08 22.78
N ASP A 161 -5.34 -17.59 23.99
CA ASP A 161 -5.92 -18.14 25.22
C ASP A 161 -7.45 -18.04 25.19
N GLN A 162 -8.01 -16.92 24.73
CA GLN A 162 -9.47 -16.77 24.62
C GLN A 162 -10.07 -17.69 23.56
N VAL A 163 -9.43 -17.84 22.39
CA VAL A 163 -9.91 -18.73 21.33
C VAL A 163 -9.91 -20.19 21.78
N VAL A 164 -8.89 -20.61 22.51
CA VAL A 164 -8.84 -21.97 23.10
C VAL A 164 -9.90 -22.12 24.19
N ALA A 165 -10.05 -21.13 25.08
CA ALA A 165 -11.04 -21.16 26.15
C ALA A 165 -12.49 -21.23 25.64
N ASP A 166 -12.78 -20.58 24.51
CA ASP A 166 -14.09 -20.59 23.85
C ASP A 166 -14.34 -21.88 23.03
N GLY A 167 -13.39 -22.83 23.01
CA GLY A 167 -13.54 -24.12 22.34
C GLY A 167 -13.13 -24.16 20.87
N TYR A 168 -12.43 -23.13 20.39
CA TYR A 168 -12.02 -22.99 18.98
C TYR A 168 -10.51 -23.24 18.78
N GLY A 169 -9.90 -24.14 19.56
CA GLY A 169 -8.47 -24.46 19.46
C GLY A 169 -8.02 -24.88 18.05
N ASP A 170 -8.89 -25.50 17.26
CA ASP A 170 -8.62 -25.90 15.87
C ASP A 170 -8.61 -24.72 14.87
N TYR A 171 -8.87 -23.50 15.34
CA TYR A 171 -8.89 -22.27 14.54
C TYR A 171 -7.68 -21.37 14.83
N VAL A 172 -6.81 -21.73 15.79
CA VAL A 172 -5.67 -20.90 16.18
C VAL A 172 -4.43 -21.73 16.48
N PHE A 173 -3.27 -21.18 16.18
CA PHE A 173 -1.99 -21.71 16.62
C PHE A 173 -1.09 -20.56 17.04
N TYR A 174 -0.38 -20.72 18.15
CA TYR A 174 0.64 -19.77 18.57
C TYR A 174 1.79 -20.44 19.34
N ASP A 175 3.02 -20.24 18.88
CA ASP A 175 4.25 -20.75 19.52
C ASP A 175 5.17 -19.62 20.04
N GLY A 176 4.66 -18.39 20.09
CA GLY A 176 5.44 -17.19 20.41
C GLY A 176 6.21 -16.57 19.25
N LYS A 177 6.30 -17.24 18.08
CA LYS A 177 6.95 -16.73 16.86
C LYS A 177 6.04 -16.77 15.63
N THR A 178 5.15 -17.75 15.56
CA THR A 178 4.21 -17.99 14.47
C THR A 178 2.81 -17.96 15.05
N PHE A 179 1.98 -17.04 14.57
CA PHE A 179 0.58 -16.93 14.93
C PHE A 179 -0.28 -17.20 13.71
N ASN A 180 -1.10 -18.25 13.78
CA ASN A 180 -2.05 -18.61 12.74
C ASN A 180 -3.45 -18.47 13.30
N LEU A 181 -4.32 -17.80 12.55
CA LEU A 181 -5.74 -17.68 12.86
C LEU A 181 -6.52 -17.99 11.59
N LYS A 182 -7.41 -18.98 11.69
CA LYS A 182 -8.40 -19.27 10.66
C LYS A 182 -9.58 -18.31 10.80
N GLY A 183 -9.31 -17.07 10.46
CA GLY A 183 -10.20 -15.98 10.78
C GLY A 183 -9.56 -14.62 10.60
N SER A 184 -10.30 -13.60 11.01
CA SER A 184 -9.90 -12.21 10.86
C SER A 184 -9.89 -11.47 12.19
N PHE A 185 -9.02 -10.46 12.30
CA PHE A 185 -9.19 -9.44 13.31
C PHE A 185 -10.33 -8.51 12.90
N TYR A 186 -11.37 -8.38 13.73
CA TYR A 186 -12.59 -7.64 13.48
C TYR A 186 -12.87 -6.65 14.62
N PHE A 187 -12.04 -5.60 14.70
CA PHE A 187 -12.13 -4.60 15.76
C PHE A 187 -13.21 -3.56 15.44
N THR A 188 -14.28 -3.55 16.22
CA THR A 188 -15.45 -2.69 16.02
C THR A 188 -15.86 -1.98 17.31
N GLY A 189 -16.80 -1.04 17.21
CA GLY A 189 -17.25 -0.22 18.34
C GLY A 189 -16.42 1.06 18.52
N SER A 190 -16.43 1.61 19.73
CA SER A 190 -15.82 2.90 20.07
C SER A 190 -14.86 2.86 21.26
N THR A 191 -14.74 1.73 21.95
CA THR A 191 -13.86 1.59 23.10
C THR A 191 -12.40 1.58 22.67
N ALA A 192 -11.55 2.34 23.37
CA ALA A 192 -10.12 2.38 23.08
C ALA A 192 -9.44 1.05 23.37
N GLY A 193 -8.37 0.77 22.62
CA GLY A 193 -7.54 -0.40 22.80
C GLY A 193 -6.35 -0.41 21.86
N ASP A 194 -5.47 -1.37 22.06
CA ASP A 194 -4.33 -1.56 21.18
C ASP A 194 -3.88 -3.02 21.10
N LEU A 195 -3.28 -3.35 19.95
CA LEU A 195 -2.59 -4.61 19.72
C LEU A 195 -1.21 -4.29 19.15
N THR A 196 -0.16 -4.73 19.84
CA THR A 196 1.22 -4.61 19.36
C THR A 196 1.79 -6.00 19.08
N VAL A 197 2.28 -6.21 17.86
CA VAL A 197 2.85 -7.48 17.39
C VAL A 197 4.29 -7.25 16.93
N LYS A 198 5.23 -8.10 17.35
CA LYS A 198 6.67 -7.92 17.12
C LYS A 198 7.34 -9.27 16.85
N ASN A 199 8.28 -9.33 15.91
CA ASN A 199 9.05 -10.54 15.57
C ASN A 199 8.16 -11.78 15.34
N THR A 200 7.02 -11.59 14.67
CA THR A 200 6.02 -12.64 14.47
C THR A 200 5.77 -12.93 12.99
N ILE A 201 5.67 -14.20 12.65
CA ILE A 201 5.07 -14.69 11.41
C ILE A 201 3.56 -14.77 11.62
N LEU A 202 2.79 -13.97 10.90
CA LEU A 202 1.35 -13.84 11.07
C LEU A 202 0.61 -14.42 9.87
N ASN A 203 -0.20 -15.46 10.07
CA ASN A 203 -1.09 -16.02 9.05
C ASN A 203 -2.54 -15.79 9.45
N ILE A 204 -3.23 -14.87 8.77
CA ILE A 204 -4.63 -14.53 9.04
C ILE A 204 -5.41 -14.33 7.73
N TYR A 205 -6.74 -14.35 7.77
CA TYR A 205 -7.54 -14.05 6.58
C TYR A 205 -7.54 -12.54 6.28
N GLY A 206 -7.52 -11.71 7.32
CA GLY A 206 -7.19 -10.29 7.23
C GLY A 206 -7.62 -9.48 8.45
N ILE A 207 -7.63 -8.15 8.28
CA ILE A 207 -7.93 -7.19 9.35
C ILE A 207 -9.04 -6.24 8.93
N ASN A 208 -10.06 -6.12 9.76
CA ASN A 208 -11.12 -5.13 9.65
C ASN A 208 -11.25 -4.38 10.99
N ASN A 209 -10.74 -3.17 11.03
CA ASN A 209 -10.77 -2.32 12.19
C ASN A 209 -11.60 -1.06 11.92
N THR A 210 -12.91 -1.15 12.16
CA THR A 210 -13.82 -0.01 12.03
C THR A 210 -13.80 0.90 13.26
N ASN A 211 -13.24 0.44 14.38
CA ASN A 211 -13.11 1.21 15.61
C ASN A 211 -11.97 2.24 15.47
N THR A 212 -12.29 3.53 15.45
CA THR A 212 -11.31 4.61 15.30
C THR A 212 -10.35 4.76 16.46
N ASN A 213 -10.65 4.13 17.61
CA ASN A 213 -9.91 4.23 18.86
C ASN A 213 -9.08 2.98 19.17
N PHE A 214 -9.10 1.97 18.29
CA PHE A 214 -8.30 0.75 18.44
C PHE A 214 -7.05 0.80 17.55
N ILE A 215 -5.86 0.88 18.13
CA ILE A 215 -4.61 1.06 17.37
C ILE A 215 -3.90 -0.28 17.20
N ILE A 216 -3.49 -0.60 15.97
CA ILE A 216 -2.70 -1.81 15.70
C ILE A 216 -1.29 -1.40 15.30
N THR A 217 -0.29 -1.99 15.94
CA THR A 217 1.13 -1.75 15.67
C THR A 217 1.84 -3.06 15.34
N PHE A 218 2.44 -3.14 14.16
CA PHE A 218 3.34 -4.22 13.75
C PHE A 218 4.78 -3.70 13.74
N GLY A 219 5.67 -4.41 14.43
CA GLY A 219 7.04 -4.02 14.66
C GLY A 219 7.20 -2.91 15.70
N GLN A 220 8.38 -2.29 15.71
CA GLN A 220 8.75 -1.24 16.64
C GLN A 220 9.58 -0.15 15.97
N TRP A 221 9.35 1.11 16.36
CA TRP A 221 10.24 2.21 16.03
C TRP A 221 11.31 2.41 17.10
N ASP A 222 12.56 2.53 16.67
CA ASP A 222 13.68 3.00 17.50
C ASP A 222 13.93 4.48 17.20
N SER A 223 13.41 5.35 18.05
CA SER A 223 13.56 6.80 17.90
C SER A 223 14.99 7.28 18.16
N THR A 224 15.79 6.53 18.91
CA THR A 224 17.19 6.90 19.20
C THR A 224 18.06 6.73 17.97
N ASN A 225 17.88 5.63 17.24
CA ASN A 225 18.64 5.35 16.02
C ASN A 225 17.88 5.64 14.72
N ASN A 226 16.66 6.21 14.83
CA ASN A 226 15.81 6.59 13.70
C ASN A 226 15.57 5.44 12.70
N ARG A 227 15.31 4.22 13.21
CA ARG A 227 15.16 2.99 12.39
C ARG A 227 14.02 2.09 12.87
N ALA A 228 13.52 1.24 11.97
CA ALA A 228 12.58 0.20 12.36
C ALA A 228 13.31 -1.00 13.00
N LEU A 229 12.65 -1.67 13.94
CA LEU A 229 13.11 -2.89 14.60
C LEU A 229 11.95 -3.87 14.78
N ASN A 230 12.30 -5.14 15.01
CA ASN A 230 11.38 -6.20 15.41
C ASN A 230 10.17 -6.41 14.48
N GLY A 231 10.37 -6.27 13.17
CA GLY A 231 9.31 -6.38 12.18
C GLY A 231 8.62 -7.73 12.13
N CYS A 232 7.46 -7.76 11.47
CA CYS A 232 6.64 -8.97 11.30
C CYS A 232 6.64 -9.45 9.86
N HIS A 233 6.46 -10.76 9.65
CA HIS A 233 6.20 -11.35 8.34
C HIS A 233 4.73 -11.75 8.26
N MET A 234 3.96 -11.13 7.37
CA MET A 234 2.50 -11.27 7.34
C MET A 234 2.05 -11.95 6.04
N PHE A 235 1.24 -12.98 6.19
CA PHE A 235 0.61 -13.75 5.13
C PHE A 235 -0.91 -13.64 5.25
N PHE A 236 -1.55 -13.21 4.17
CA PHE A 236 -3.00 -13.06 4.11
C PHE A 236 -3.60 -14.13 3.22
N TRP A 237 -4.58 -14.84 3.79
CA TRP A 237 -5.22 -16.01 3.19
C TRP A 237 -6.61 -15.73 2.62
N GLY A 238 -7.15 -14.52 2.81
CA GLY A 238 -8.43 -14.08 2.24
C GLY A 238 -8.35 -13.74 0.75
N GLU A 239 -9.45 -13.98 0.02
CA GLU A 239 -9.52 -13.82 -1.44
C GLU A 239 -9.60 -12.37 -1.92
N ASN A 240 -10.13 -11.44 -1.11
CA ASN A 240 -10.32 -10.04 -1.51
C ASN A 240 -10.22 -9.05 -0.34
N GLY A 241 -9.43 -7.98 -0.51
CA GLY A 241 -9.37 -6.82 0.39
C GLY A 241 -8.88 -7.13 1.80
N GLN A 242 -7.59 -7.32 2.00
CA GLN A 242 -7.00 -7.87 3.23
C GLN A 242 -7.02 -6.92 4.46
N PHE A 243 -7.34 -5.64 4.24
CA PHE A 243 -7.29 -4.59 5.27
C PHE A 243 -8.41 -3.57 5.11
N TYR A 244 -9.24 -3.42 6.12
CA TYR A 244 -10.10 -2.25 6.27
C TYR A 244 -9.79 -1.59 7.61
N GLN A 245 -9.45 -0.30 7.66
CA GLN A 245 -9.11 0.31 8.94
C GLN A 245 -9.40 1.80 9.04
N LYS A 246 -10.28 2.18 9.97
CA LYS A 246 -10.61 3.58 10.29
C LYS A 246 -9.70 4.20 11.35
N ALA A 247 -9.05 3.40 12.20
CA ALA A 247 -8.03 3.87 13.15
C ALA A 247 -6.63 4.00 12.51
N ALA A 248 -5.64 4.44 13.29
CA ALA A 248 -4.24 4.36 12.87
C ALA A 248 -3.75 2.90 12.87
N ILE A 249 -3.03 2.52 11.83
CA ILE A 249 -2.17 1.32 11.78
C ILE A 249 -0.73 1.72 11.54
N LYS A 250 0.18 1.01 12.20
CA LYS A 250 1.61 1.28 12.14
C LYS A 250 2.35 0.02 11.71
N PHE A 251 3.22 0.15 10.73
CA PHE A 251 4.12 -0.91 10.29
C PHE A 251 5.57 -0.43 10.38
N TYR A 252 6.40 -1.18 11.09
CA TYR A 252 7.83 -0.94 11.24
C TYR A 252 8.58 -2.20 10.85
N GLY A 253 9.44 -2.15 9.82
CA GLY A 253 10.29 -3.30 9.44
C GLY A 253 9.52 -4.53 8.96
N CYS A 254 8.24 -4.38 8.60
CA CYS A 254 7.37 -5.51 8.28
C CYS A 254 7.51 -5.94 6.81
N LYS A 255 7.39 -7.24 6.56
CA LYS A 255 7.23 -7.85 5.25
C LYS A 255 5.80 -8.36 5.11
N MET A 256 5.14 -7.99 4.02
CA MET A 256 3.77 -8.43 3.72
C MET A 256 3.79 -9.24 2.41
N VAL A 257 3.17 -10.42 2.43
CA VAL A 257 3.00 -11.28 1.27
C VAL A 257 1.50 -11.44 1.03
N ALA A 258 1.00 -10.74 0.01
CA ALA A 258 -0.38 -10.84 -0.45
C ALA A 258 -0.46 -11.90 -1.55
N GLY A 259 -1.19 -13.00 -1.33
CA GLY A 259 -1.42 -14.02 -2.37
C GLY A 259 -1.12 -15.46 -1.98
N GLY A 260 -1.42 -15.86 -0.74
CA GLY A 260 -1.20 -17.24 -0.27
C GLY A 260 -2.19 -18.28 -0.78
N GLY A 261 -2.91 -18.05 -1.88
CA GLY A 261 -3.57 -19.12 -2.62
C GLY A 261 -2.51 -19.92 -3.37
N LEU A 262 -1.70 -20.72 -2.66
CA LEU A 262 -0.84 -21.73 -3.28
C LEU A 262 -1.75 -22.82 -3.84
N ASP A 263 -2.24 -22.61 -5.04
CA ASP A 263 -2.60 -23.69 -5.94
C ASP A 263 -1.80 -23.53 -7.23
N SER A 264 -0.78 -24.36 -7.42
CA SER A 264 -0.38 -24.76 -8.76
C SER A 264 0.48 -26.01 -8.69
N THR A 265 -0.15 -27.19 -8.77
CA THR A 265 0.55 -28.34 -9.35
C THR A 265 0.54 -28.32 -10.87
N THR A 266 -0.16 -27.40 -11.56
CA THR A 266 -0.17 -27.45 -13.04
C THR A 266 -0.21 -26.15 -13.85
N THR A 267 -0.54 -24.97 -13.34
CA THR A 267 -0.46 -23.72 -14.16
C THR A 267 -0.45 -22.44 -13.32
N PRO A 268 0.33 -21.40 -13.66
CA PRO A 268 0.22 -20.09 -13.05
C PRO A 268 -1.13 -19.46 -13.44
N LEU A 269 -2.03 -19.28 -12.47
CA LEU A 269 -3.29 -18.57 -12.68
C LEU A 269 -3.00 -17.06 -12.79
N THR A 270 -3.04 -16.55 -14.01
CA THR A 270 -3.14 -15.11 -14.31
C THR A 270 -4.49 -14.60 -13.79
N THR A 271 -4.51 -14.04 -12.58
CA THR A 271 -5.69 -13.33 -12.05
C THR A 271 -5.38 -11.86 -11.84
N TYR A 272 -6.14 -11.04 -12.57
CA TYR A 272 -6.23 -9.59 -12.47
C TYR A 272 -6.67 -9.17 -11.05
N ASP A 273 -6.08 -8.09 -10.55
CA ASP A 273 -6.55 -7.25 -9.43
C ASP A 273 -6.39 -7.77 -7.99
N ARG A 274 -5.16 -8.09 -7.55
CA ARG A 274 -4.84 -8.29 -6.12
C ARG A 274 -4.39 -6.99 -5.46
N TRP A 275 -5.31 -6.30 -4.79
CA TRP A 275 -5.08 -4.99 -4.18
C TRP A 275 -5.09 -5.05 -2.65
N VAL A 276 -4.10 -4.43 -1.99
CA VAL A 276 -4.20 -4.09 -0.55
C VAL A 276 -5.10 -2.86 -0.39
N ILE A 277 -6.43 -3.02 -0.51
CA ILE A 277 -7.39 -1.90 -0.45
C ILE A 277 -7.62 -1.46 1.00
N GLY A 278 -6.78 -0.57 1.53
CA GLY A 278 -7.05 0.10 2.81
C GLY A 278 -7.72 1.46 2.61
N ARG A 279 -8.95 1.65 3.11
CA ARG A 279 -9.50 2.99 3.41
C ARG A 279 -8.94 3.46 4.75
N LEU A 280 -7.77 4.11 4.72
CA LEU A 280 -7.01 4.43 5.94
C LEU A 280 -7.18 5.89 6.36
N THR A 281 -7.44 6.15 7.64
CA THR A 281 -7.47 7.52 8.16
C THR A 281 -6.06 8.05 8.39
N ASN A 282 -5.13 7.19 8.83
CA ASN A 282 -3.69 7.45 8.94
C ASN A 282 -2.93 6.13 8.70
N LEU A 283 -2.00 6.11 7.74
CA LEU A 283 -1.06 5.00 7.50
C LEU A 283 0.36 5.50 7.77
N TYR A 284 1.10 4.75 8.59
CA TYR A 284 2.52 4.99 8.79
C TYR A 284 3.32 3.73 8.45
N VAL A 285 4.11 3.81 7.38
CA VAL A 285 5.02 2.75 6.95
C VAL A 285 6.44 3.28 7.04
N TYR A 286 7.25 2.66 7.90
CA TYR A 286 8.64 3.04 8.13
C TYR A 286 9.56 1.85 7.83
N ASP A 287 10.52 2.08 6.93
CA ASP A 287 11.71 1.25 6.74
C ASP A 287 11.37 -0.24 6.58
N THR A 288 10.79 -0.60 5.43
CA THR A 288 10.39 -1.98 5.11
C THR A 288 11.49 -2.69 4.35
N ASP A 289 11.96 -3.83 4.87
CA ASP A 289 13.04 -4.62 4.26
C ASP A 289 12.72 -5.16 2.86
N THR A 290 11.45 -5.22 2.45
CA THR A 290 10.97 -5.29 1.06
C THR A 290 9.48 -5.61 1.04
N PHE A 291 8.67 -4.87 0.27
CA PHE A 291 7.42 -5.42 -0.26
C PHE A 291 7.79 -6.32 -1.44
N GLN A 292 8.05 -7.60 -1.20
CA GLN A 292 8.30 -8.55 -2.28
C GLN A 292 6.97 -9.12 -2.76
N GLN A 293 6.60 -8.74 -3.98
CA GLN A 293 5.66 -9.47 -4.78
C GLN A 293 6.42 -10.59 -5.49
N ASN A 294 5.96 -11.83 -5.32
CA ASN A 294 6.38 -12.91 -6.20
C ASN A 294 5.33 -12.99 -7.31
N ASP A 295 5.80 -12.74 -8.54
CA ASP A 295 5.15 -13.04 -9.81
C ASP A 295 3.90 -12.22 -10.20
N PHE A 296 4.13 -11.38 -11.21
CA PHE A 296 3.25 -10.76 -12.21
C PHE A 296 2.00 -9.93 -11.76
N ASP A 297 1.93 -8.73 -12.35
CA ASP A 297 0.76 -7.85 -12.58
C ASP A 297 -0.05 -7.21 -11.44
N ASN A 298 0.35 -7.30 -10.16
CA ASN A 298 -0.48 -6.76 -9.06
C ASN A 298 0.17 -5.64 -8.22
N GLY A 299 -0.50 -4.50 -8.04
CA GLY A 299 0.01 -3.32 -7.33
C GLY A 299 -0.35 -3.21 -5.84
N ILE A 300 0.46 -2.45 -5.10
CA ILE A 300 0.04 -1.82 -3.84
C ILE A 300 -0.83 -0.61 -4.19
N ARG A 301 -2.12 -0.62 -3.82
CA ARG A 301 -3.00 0.55 -3.93
C ARG A 301 -3.37 1.07 -2.55
N ILE A 302 -3.01 2.29 -2.25
CA ILE A 302 -3.27 2.93 -0.96
C ILE A 302 -4.37 3.98 -1.15
N TRP A 303 -5.49 3.83 -0.43
CA TRP A 303 -6.67 4.72 -0.50
C TRP A 303 -6.92 5.44 0.83
N PRO A 304 -6.15 6.47 1.22
CA PRO A 304 -6.42 7.22 2.44
C PRO A 304 -7.72 8.03 2.31
N ASN A 305 -8.49 8.13 3.39
CA ASN A 305 -9.86 8.65 3.33
C ASN A 305 -9.98 10.16 3.58
N ALA A 306 -8.94 10.87 4.05
CA ALA A 306 -8.99 12.35 4.16
C ALA A 306 -7.67 13.03 4.55
N ASN A 307 -6.77 12.36 5.30
CA ASN A 307 -5.64 13.03 5.95
C ASN A 307 -4.30 12.51 5.42
N MET A 308 -3.32 13.40 5.36
CA MET A 308 -1.99 13.17 4.78
C MET A 308 -1.39 11.83 5.25
N ALA A 309 -0.95 11.00 4.31
CA ALA A 309 -0.17 9.81 4.65
C ALA A 309 1.33 10.14 4.55
N ASN A 310 2.08 9.82 5.61
CA ASN A 310 3.53 10.03 5.67
C ASN A 310 4.22 8.67 5.50
N PHE A 311 5.05 8.56 4.46
CA PHE A 311 5.89 7.39 4.22
C PHE A 311 7.34 7.77 4.48
N LYS A 312 8.04 7.02 5.34
CA LYS A 312 9.46 7.29 5.54
C LYS A 312 10.32 6.75 4.39
N SER A 313 9.89 5.65 3.79
CA SER A 313 10.55 5.02 2.66
C SER A 313 9.54 4.20 1.87
N ILE A 314 9.61 4.24 0.53
CA ILE A 314 8.87 3.32 -0.34
C ILE A 314 9.88 2.76 -1.34
N ASN A 315 10.02 1.44 -1.41
CA ASN A 315 10.89 0.77 -2.36
C ASN A 315 10.08 -0.19 -3.24
N ALA A 316 10.08 0.06 -4.54
CA ALA A 316 9.58 -0.87 -5.56
C ALA A 316 10.72 -1.17 -6.54
N SER A 317 11.22 -2.40 -6.53
CA SER A 317 12.46 -2.81 -7.23
C SER A 317 12.28 -3.98 -8.21
N GLN A 318 11.05 -4.29 -8.63
CA GLN A 318 10.75 -5.39 -9.54
C GLN A 318 9.84 -4.98 -10.71
N SER A 319 10.08 -5.59 -11.87
CA SER A 319 9.28 -5.43 -13.09
C SER A 319 7.79 -5.66 -12.81
N GLY A 320 6.96 -4.63 -13.04
CA GLY A 320 5.50 -4.72 -12.87
C GLY A 320 4.95 -4.29 -11.51
N ALA A 321 5.80 -4.03 -10.50
CA ALA A 321 5.35 -3.50 -9.22
C ALA A 321 4.62 -2.17 -9.44
N SER A 322 3.35 -2.04 -9.01
CA SER A 322 2.62 -0.78 -9.10
C SER A 322 2.32 -0.20 -7.72
N ILE A 323 2.55 1.11 -7.53
CA ILE A 323 2.14 1.84 -6.32
C ILE A 323 1.09 2.86 -6.72
N ASP A 324 -0.14 2.76 -6.22
CA ASP A 324 -1.26 3.67 -6.53
C ASP A 324 -1.64 4.51 -5.31
N LEU A 325 -1.41 5.82 -5.40
CA LEU A 325 -1.56 6.78 -4.31
C LEU A 325 -2.66 7.82 -4.65
N ASN A 326 -3.78 7.82 -3.91
CA ASN A 326 -4.98 8.65 -4.19
C ASN A 326 -5.37 9.68 -3.09
N ALA A 327 -4.41 10.39 -2.47
CA ALA A 327 -4.62 11.38 -1.39
C ALA A 327 -3.44 12.38 -1.28
N ASN A 328 -3.34 13.15 -0.18
CA ASN A 328 -2.14 13.95 0.13
C ASN A 328 -1.03 13.05 0.69
N TYR A 329 0.21 13.23 0.22
CA TYR A 329 1.35 12.43 0.69
C TYR A 329 2.58 13.28 0.98
N ASN A 330 3.29 12.92 2.05
CA ASN A 330 4.71 13.21 2.19
C ASN A 330 5.46 11.89 2.16
N VAL A 331 6.41 11.75 1.26
CA VAL A 331 7.28 10.58 1.18
C VAL A 331 8.72 11.05 1.38
N SER A 332 9.40 10.62 2.43
CA SER A 332 10.86 10.68 2.47
C SER A 332 11.44 9.40 1.88
N ASP A 333 12.70 9.44 1.42
CA ASP A 333 13.47 8.30 0.92
C ASP A 333 12.70 7.38 -0.04
N PHE A 334 12.27 7.94 -1.17
CA PHE A 334 11.52 7.21 -2.20
C PHE A 334 12.48 6.51 -3.15
N THR A 335 12.33 5.20 -3.38
CA THR A 335 13.12 4.44 -4.36
C THR A 335 12.20 3.70 -5.32
N LEU A 336 12.26 4.05 -6.60
CA LEU A 336 11.58 3.33 -7.68
C LEU A 336 12.60 2.81 -8.67
N ILE A 337 12.69 1.50 -8.82
CA ILE A 337 13.58 0.81 -9.73
C ILE A 337 12.74 -0.21 -10.50
N TYR A 338 12.61 -0.06 -11.82
CA TYR A 338 11.94 -1.05 -12.67
C TYR A 338 10.43 -1.27 -12.36
N GLY A 339 9.70 -0.28 -11.84
CA GLY A 339 8.27 -0.41 -11.48
C GLY A 339 7.36 0.71 -12.00
N TYR A 340 6.06 0.50 -11.93
CA TYR A 340 5.03 1.51 -12.18
C TYR A 340 4.73 2.31 -10.90
N PHE A 341 4.66 3.63 -11.02
CA PHE A 341 4.18 4.47 -9.92
C PHE A 341 2.99 5.27 -10.41
N TRP A 342 1.81 4.97 -9.87
CA TRP A 342 0.53 5.62 -10.17
C TRP A 342 0.25 6.67 -9.09
N LEU A 343 0.31 7.94 -9.47
CA LEU A 343 -0.20 9.02 -8.64
C LEU A 343 -1.58 9.44 -9.14
N ARG A 344 -2.55 9.53 -8.23
CA ARG A 344 -3.83 10.20 -8.43
C ARG A 344 -3.93 11.37 -7.46
N PRO A 345 -3.17 12.45 -7.68
CA PRO A 345 -3.15 13.55 -6.75
C PRO A 345 -4.45 14.36 -6.91
N ASN A 346 -5.39 14.19 -5.98
CA ASN A 346 -6.53 15.10 -5.86
C ASN A 346 -6.12 16.45 -5.22
N LYS A 347 -4.88 16.53 -4.67
CA LYS A 347 -4.25 17.65 -3.93
C LYS A 347 -2.69 17.51 -3.96
N THR A 348 -1.94 18.43 -3.31
CA THR A 348 -0.46 18.47 -3.35
C THR A 348 0.21 17.24 -2.70
N THR A 349 1.16 16.64 -3.42
CA THR A 349 2.05 15.55 -2.97
C THR A 349 3.50 16.04 -2.88
N VAL A 350 4.20 15.73 -1.81
CA VAL A 350 5.62 16.06 -1.61
C VAL A 350 6.44 14.77 -1.48
N ILE A 351 7.51 14.66 -2.27
CA ILE A 351 8.48 13.56 -2.20
C ILE A 351 9.86 14.18 -1.94
N THR A 352 10.55 13.73 -0.90
CA THR A 352 11.90 14.18 -0.52
C THR A 352 12.87 13.01 -0.69
N ASP A 353 14.07 13.30 -1.18
CA ASP A 353 15.16 12.34 -1.38
C ASP A 353 14.72 11.14 -2.25
N ALA A 354 14.12 11.44 -3.40
CA ALA A 354 13.71 10.42 -4.36
C ALA A 354 14.91 9.85 -5.14
N TYR A 355 14.93 8.54 -5.39
CA TYR A 355 15.76 7.86 -6.37
C TYR A 355 14.84 7.13 -7.35
N ILE A 356 14.89 7.51 -8.62
CA ILE A 356 14.04 6.95 -9.66
C ILE A 356 14.90 6.46 -10.82
N GLN A 357 14.84 5.16 -11.09
CA GLN A 357 15.55 4.51 -12.18
C GLN A 357 14.58 3.84 -13.16
N THR A 358 14.63 4.26 -14.42
CA THR A 358 13.76 3.75 -15.50
C THR A 358 14.51 2.84 -16.49
N MET A 359 13.83 1.82 -17.03
CA MET A 359 14.29 0.99 -18.17
C MET A 359 13.50 1.33 -19.44
N ASN A 360 14.16 1.16 -20.59
CA ASN A 360 13.59 1.35 -21.92
C ASN A 360 12.34 0.48 -22.17
N ASP A 361 11.39 1.09 -22.87
CA ASP A 361 10.25 0.54 -23.60
C ASP A 361 9.22 -0.34 -22.87
N SER A 362 9.42 -0.78 -21.61
CA SER A 362 8.40 -1.58 -20.90
C SER A 362 8.49 -1.64 -19.36
N GLY A 363 9.52 -1.09 -18.71
CA GLY A 363 9.84 -1.50 -17.33
C GLY A 363 9.42 -0.58 -16.19
N ALA A 364 9.60 0.75 -16.31
CA ALA A 364 9.25 1.67 -15.23
C ALA A 364 8.56 2.91 -15.77
N HIS A 365 7.33 3.17 -15.33
CA HIS A 365 6.59 4.36 -15.73
C HIS A 365 6.10 5.09 -14.48
N PHE A 366 6.52 6.34 -14.33
CA PHE A 366 5.87 7.26 -13.42
C PHE A 366 4.59 7.75 -14.10
N LYS A 367 3.48 7.10 -13.79
CA LYS A 367 2.14 7.39 -14.31
C LYS A 367 1.43 8.35 -13.37
N ILE A 368 1.04 9.50 -13.87
CA ILE A 368 0.12 10.38 -13.14
C ILE A 368 -1.24 10.26 -13.83
N HIS A 369 -2.23 9.78 -13.09
CA HIS A 369 -3.56 9.47 -13.57
C HIS A 369 -4.53 10.57 -13.17
N GLU A 370 -5.13 11.23 -14.16
CA GLU A 370 -6.17 12.22 -13.95
C GLU A 370 -7.54 11.53 -13.84
N THR A 371 -8.31 11.87 -12.81
CA THR A 371 -9.78 11.73 -12.84
C THR A 371 -10.38 13.12 -12.91
N SER A 372 -11.45 13.30 -13.69
CA SER A 372 -12.10 14.59 -13.92
C SER A 372 -12.31 15.36 -12.62
N GLY A 373 -11.72 16.56 -12.51
CA GLY A 373 -11.85 17.45 -11.34
C GLY A 373 -10.61 17.53 -10.43
N ASN A 374 -9.53 16.81 -10.71
CA ASN A 374 -8.29 16.86 -9.92
C ASN A 374 -7.30 17.92 -10.46
N THR A 375 -6.81 18.81 -9.58
CA THR A 375 -5.82 19.87 -9.89
C THR A 375 -4.54 19.76 -9.04
N GLY A 376 -4.20 18.56 -8.57
CA GLY A 376 -3.07 18.34 -7.65
C GLY A 376 -1.70 18.70 -8.23
N SER A 377 -0.75 19.03 -7.35
CA SER A 377 0.66 19.30 -7.68
C SER A 377 1.60 18.26 -7.09
N LEU A 378 2.72 17.98 -7.76
CA LEU A 378 3.79 17.11 -7.27
C LEU A 378 5.05 17.94 -7.03
N LYS A 379 5.50 17.99 -5.78
CA LYS A 379 6.76 18.62 -5.38
C LYS A 379 7.79 17.53 -5.11
N ILE A 380 8.90 17.53 -5.83
CA ILE A 380 10.04 16.62 -5.58
C ILE A 380 11.21 17.43 -5.04
N ILE A 381 11.76 17.06 -3.87
CA ILE A 381 12.93 17.68 -3.26
C ILE A 381 14.08 16.68 -3.32
N ASN A 382 15.26 17.10 -3.78
CA ASN A 382 16.48 16.27 -3.86
C ASN A 382 16.36 14.99 -4.70
N GLY A 383 15.43 14.95 -5.66
CA GLY A 383 15.25 13.78 -6.54
C GLY A 383 16.49 13.50 -7.41
N THR A 384 16.92 12.24 -7.45
CA THR A 384 17.91 11.66 -8.35
C THR A 384 17.18 10.83 -9.39
N PHE A 385 17.44 11.11 -10.67
CA PHE A 385 16.78 10.45 -11.78
C PHE A 385 17.83 9.78 -12.66
N VAL A 386 17.66 8.49 -12.91
CA VAL A 386 18.59 7.66 -13.70
C VAL A 386 17.83 7.08 -14.88
N ALA A 387 18.16 7.53 -16.09
CA ALA A 387 17.63 6.97 -17.33
C ALA A 387 18.65 6.00 -17.95
N GLN A 388 18.28 4.73 -18.12
CA GLN A 388 19.10 3.75 -18.83
C GLN A 388 18.86 3.86 -20.35
N THR A 389 19.32 4.99 -20.91
CA THR A 389 19.43 5.42 -22.32
C THR A 389 18.95 4.50 -23.46
N TYR A 390 18.15 5.07 -24.39
CA TYR A 390 18.46 5.16 -25.83
C TYR A 390 17.57 6.23 -26.52
N VAL A 391 17.83 7.51 -26.26
CA VAL A 391 17.50 8.59 -27.22
C VAL A 391 18.58 9.65 -27.08
N ASN A 392 19.29 9.94 -28.18
CA ASN A 392 20.51 10.77 -28.22
C ASN A 392 20.31 12.27 -27.91
N ASP A 393 19.18 12.69 -27.32
CA ASP A 393 18.84 14.10 -27.11
C ASP A 393 18.24 14.42 -25.72
N VAL A 394 18.23 13.46 -24.78
CA VAL A 394 17.74 13.72 -23.41
C VAL A 394 18.93 13.82 -22.45
N PRO A 395 19.14 14.97 -21.79
CA PRO A 395 20.14 15.11 -20.73
C PRO A 395 20.00 14.01 -19.66
N THR A 396 21.11 13.43 -19.22
CA THR A 396 21.17 12.27 -18.30
C THR A 396 20.60 12.54 -16.90
N ASP A 397 20.15 13.76 -16.63
CA ASP A 397 19.57 14.28 -15.41
C ASP A 397 18.03 14.45 -15.47
N GLN A 398 17.38 14.08 -16.58
CA GLN A 398 15.93 14.20 -16.76
C GLN A 398 15.18 12.84 -16.64
N PRO A 399 14.15 12.73 -15.78
CA PRO A 399 13.32 11.53 -15.72
C PRO A 399 12.41 11.35 -16.94
N ALA A 400 12.01 10.11 -17.21
CA ALA A 400 10.91 9.82 -18.11
C ALA A 400 9.59 9.76 -17.31
N PHE A 401 8.75 10.80 -17.43
CA PHE A 401 7.39 10.81 -16.89
C PHE A 401 6.38 10.41 -17.98
N TYR A 402 5.33 9.66 -17.62
CA TYR A 402 4.28 9.23 -18.56
C TYR A 402 2.90 9.66 -18.07
N PRO A 403 2.30 10.74 -18.59
CA PRO A 403 0.97 11.17 -18.16
C PRO A 403 -0.11 10.28 -18.79
N TYR A 404 -1.16 9.99 -18.03
CA TYR A 404 -2.35 9.29 -18.54
C TYR A 404 -3.60 10.04 -18.09
N GLY A 405 -4.22 10.83 -18.98
CA GLY A 405 -5.34 11.71 -18.66
C GLY A 405 -5.80 12.55 -19.86
N THR A 406 -7.04 13.04 -19.82
CA THR A 406 -7.70 13.73 -20.96
C THR A 406 -7.78 15.25 -20.84
N SER A 407 -7.26 15.91 -19.80
CA SER A 407 -6.95 17.36 -19.75
C SER A 407 -6.69 17.82 -18.31
N GLY A 408 -5.70 18.72 -18.14
CA GLY A 408 -5.42 19.37 -16.85
C GLY A 408 -4.17 18.89 -16.12
N ALA A 409 -3.08 18.64 -16.87
CA ALA A 409 -1.83 18.05 -16.39
C ALA A 409 -1.44 18.49 -14.98
N PRO A 410 -1.10 17.56 -14.07
CA PRO A 410 -0.61 17.92 -12.75
C PRO A 410 0.71 18.67 -12.87
N THR A 411 0.84 19.78 -12.15
CA THR A 411 2.09 20.55 -12.11
C THR A 411 3.12 19.78 -11.31
N ILE A 412 4.21 19.36 -11.96
CA ILE A 412 5.36 18.76 -11.28
C ILE A 412 6.45 19.83 -11.17
N THR A 413 6.94 20.05 -9.96
CA THR A 413 8.03 20.99 -9.70
C THR A 413 9.14 20.31 -8.91
N ILE A 414 10.37 20.46 -9.39
CA ILE A 414 11.57 19.86 -8.79
C ILE A 414 12.35 20.95 -8.06
N TYR A 415 12.71 20.64 -6.81
CA TYR A 415 13.50 21.47 -5.91
C TYR A 415 14.79 20.75 -5.50
N LYS A 416 15.81 21.53 -5.17
CA LYS A 416 17.04 21.05 -4.52
C LYS A 416 17.26 21.82 -3.22
N SER A 417 17.69 21.11 -2.18
CA SER A 417 18.09 21.73 -0.93
C SER A 417 19.39 22.51 -1.13
N LEU A 418 19.40 23.76 -0.67
CA LEU A 418 20.55 24.64 -0.63
C LEU A 418 20.80 25.04 0.83
N ASN A 419 21.87 24.49 1.40
CA ASN A 419 22.33 24.83 2.73
C ASN A 419 23.55 25.74 2.59
N LEU A 420 23.44 26.99 3.07
CA LEU A 420 24.51 27.97 2.98
C LEU A 420 25.07 28.28 4.36
N LYS A 421 26.41 28.32 4.46
CA LYS A 421 27.12 28.80 5.64
C LYS A 421 27.99 29.99 5.28
N VAL A 422 27.83 31.09 5.99
CA VAL A 422 28.58 32.33 5.76
C VAL A 422 29.61 32.51 6.87
N VAL A 423 30.87 32.59 6.49
CA VAL A 423 32.00 32.74 7.42
C VAL A 423 32.90 33.91 7.01
N ASP A 424 33.71 34.40 7.95
CA ASP A 424 34.80 35.33 7.64
C ASP A 424 36.07 34.59 7.15
N LYS A 425 37.13 35.34 6.88
CA LYS A 425 38.42 34.79 6.43
C LYS A 425 39.07 33.84 7.42
N ASP A 426 38.72 33.95 8.70
CA ASP A 426 39.29 33.16 9.79
C ASP A 426 38.41 31.94 10.11
N GLY A 427 37.29 31.78 9.39
CA GLY A 427 36.35 30.67 9.55
C GLY A 427 35.27 30.92 10.60
N ASN A 428 35.18 32.13 11.17
CA ASN A 428 34.15 32.45 12.14
C ASN A 428 32.82 32.68 11.44
N SER A 429 31.75 32.11 12.00
CA SER A 429 30.38 32.31 11.52
C SER A 429 29.95 33.76 11.52
N ILE A 430 29.31 34.20 10.43
CA ILE A 430 28.76 35.55 10.29
C ILE A 430 27.25 35.49 10.49
N SER A 431 26.79 35.93 11.65
CA SER A 431 25.36 36.02 11.96
C SER A 431 24.71 37.30 11.42
N GLY A 432 23.45 37.20 10.99
CA GLY A 432 22.67 38.32 10.49
C GLY A 432 23.13 38.87 9.14
N ALA A 433 23.76 38.05 8.29
CA ALA A 433 24.04 38.38 6.90
C ALA A 433 22.76 38.18 6.07
N THR A 434 22.45 39.15 5.21
CA THR A 434 21.31 39.08 4.29
C THR A 434 21.72 38.29 3.06
N ILE A 435 20.93 37.29 2.69
CA ILE A 435 21.16 36.44 1.52
C ILE A 435 19.96 36.57 0.59
N ASP A 436 20.16 37.23 -0.54
CA ASP A 436 19.21 37.32 -1.65
C ASP A 436 19.48 36.20 -2.64
N ILE A 437 18.44 35.43 -2.99
CA ILE A 437 18.53 34.36 -3.98
C ILE A 437 17.46 34.55 -5.03
N GLU A 438 17.89 34.64 -6.28
CA GLU A 438 17.04 34.83 -7.45
C GLU A 438 17.28 33.71 -8.47
N ASN A 439 16.26 33.38 -9.26
CA ASN A 439 16.35 32.46 -10.39
C ASN A 439 15.77 33.13 -11.65
N SER A 440 15.66 32.42 -12.77
CA SER A 440 15.13 33.02 -14.01
C SER A 440 13.68 33.53 -13.90
N GLY A 441 12.94 33.11 -12.88
CA GLY A 441 11.59 33.59 -12.54
C GLY A 441 11.56 34.70 -11.48
N GLY A 442 12.71 35.23 -11.04
CA GLY A 442 12.83 36.26 -10.01
C GLY A 442 13.26 35.73 -8.64
N ALA A 443 13.01 36.49 -7.58
CA ALA A 443 13.36 36.11 -6.21
C ALA A 443 12.68 34.78 -5.81
N ILE A 444 13.45 33.87 -5.21
CA ILE A 444 12.88 32.62 -4.71
C ILE A 444 12.00 32.89 -3.48
N SER A 445 11.06 31.99 -3.21
CA SER A 445 10.18 32.10 -2.04
C SER A 445 10.99 32.16 -0.74
N GLY A 446 10.72 33.17 0.09
CA GLY A 446 11.41 33.39 1.37
C GLY A 446 12.67 34.26 1.30
N SER A 447 13.15 34.62 0.10
CA SER A 447 14.24 35.59 -0.06
C SER A 447 13.73 37.02 0.17
N PRO A 448 14.51 37.92 0.82
CA PRO A 448 15.82 37.70 1.42
C PRO A 448 15.79 36.84 2.70
N PHE A 449 16.80 36.00 2.86
CA PHE A 449 17.07 35.26 4.09
C PHE A 449 18.07 35.99 4.97
N THR A 450 18.11 35.64 6.25
CA THR A 450 19.09 36.14 7.21
C THR A 450 19.78 34.98 7.90
N THR A 451 21.12 34.98 7.97
CA THR A 451 21.87 33.91 8.65
C THR A 451 21.62 33.88 10.15
N ASP A 452 21.53 32.67 10.70
CA ASP A 452 21.39 32.44 12.14
C ASP A 452 22.69 32.73 12.93
N ALA A 453 22.72 32.37 14.21
CA ALA A 453 23.91 32.54 15.05
C ALA A 453 25.14 31.74 14.57
N ASN A 454 24.92 30.61 13.87
CA ASN A 454 25.95 29.76 13.29
C ASN A 454 26.36 30.20 11.88
N GLY A 455 25.79 31.29 11.38
CA GLY A 455 26.03 31.81 10.04
C GLY A 455 25.32 31.01 8.96
N GLU A 456 24.29 30.24 9.31
CA GLU A 456 23.67 29.24 8.44
C GLU A 456 22.28 29.67 7.98
N ILE A 457 21.90 29.21 6.77
CA ILE A 457 20.51 29.13 6.31
C ILE A 457 20.30 27.78 5.59
N ALA A 458 19.07 27.28 5.64
CA ALA A 458 18.62 26.14 4.84
C ALA A 458 17.37 26.55 4.06
N THR A 459 17.39 26.32 2.76
CA THR A 459 16.26 26.64 1.88
C THR A 459 16.15 25.65 0.72
N GLU A 460 15.07 25.75 -0.02
CA GLU A 460 14.81 24.94 -1.21
C GLU A 460 14.78 25.84 -2.44
N VAL A 461 15.59 25.52 -3.44
CA VAL A 461 15.60 26.23 -4.71
C VAL A 461 14.84 25.43 -5.75
N LYS A 462 13.86 26.07 -6.40
CA LYS A 462 13.22 25.50 -7.59
C LYS A 462 14.27 25.41 -8.71
N VAL A 463 14.37 24.24 -9.35
CA VAL A 463 15.33 23.98 -10.43
C VAL A 463 14.68 23.60 -11.76
N TYR A 464 13.50 22.96 -11.72
CA TYR A 464 12.71 22.64 -12.91
C TYR A 464 11.21 22.76 -12.64
N ASP A 465 10.50 23.31 -13.60
CA ASP A 465 9.07 23.05 -13.82
C ASP A 465 8.92 22.02 -14.94
N VAL A 466 8.01 21.07 -14.76
CA VAL A 466 7.75 20.01 -15.74
C VAL A 466 6.31 20.10 -16.19
N THR A 467 6.11 20.31 -17.49
CA THR A 467 4.78 20.51 -18.10
C THR A 467 4.52 19.44 -19.15
N GLN A 468 3.28 18.94 -19.26
CA GLN A 468 2.95 17.93 -20.26
C GLN A 468 3.06 18.50 -21.68
N LYS A 469 3.75 17.76 -22.56
CA LYS A 469 3.77 18.00 -24.00
C LYS A 469 2.55 17.30 -24.62
N GLY A 470 1.79 18.01 -25.46
CA GLY A 470 0.46 17.61 -25.94
C GLY A 470 0.34 16.15 -26.42
N ALA A 471 -0.88 15.60 -26.31
CA ALA A 471 -1.17 14.21 -26.67
C ALA A 471 -0.87 13.93 -28.16
N GLY A 472 0.16 13.13 -28.45
CA GLY A 472 0.39 12.66 -29.82
C GLY A 472 1.80 12.21 -30.21
N ASP A 473 2.84 12.48 -29.42
CA ASP A 473 4.23 12.20 -29.87
C ASP A 473 4.95 11.14 -29.01
N VAL A 474 5.60 10.19 -29.68
CA VAL A 474 5.72 8.82 -29.18
C VAL A 474 6.73 8.66 -28.04
N ARG A 475 7.61 9.62 -27.74
CA ARG A 475 8.75 9.36 -26.81
C ARG A 475 9.19 10.50 -25.89
N GLN A 476 8.49 11.63 -25.81
CA GLN A 476 8.81 12.71 -24.85
C GLN A 476 7.53 13.48 -24.48
N TRP A 477 6.88 13.08 -23.38
CA TRP A 477 5.55 13.58 -23.00
C TRP A 477 5.58 14.76 -22.02
N PHE A 478 6.76 15.27 -21.68
CA PHE A 478 6.93 16.43 -20.82
C PHE A 478 8.05 17.35 -21.32
N ASP A 479 7.83 18.66 -21.18
CA ASP A 479 8.82 19.71 -21.35
C ASP A 479 9.37 20.11 -19.98
N TYR A 480 10.70 20.21 -19.90
CA TYR A 480 11.41 20.68 -18.71
C TYR A 480 11.82 22.13 -18.90
N THR A 481 11.26 23.03 -18.09
CA THR A 481 11.70 24.41 -18.04
C THR A 481 12.64 24.58 -16.85
N SER A 482 13.93 24.76 -17.12
CA SER A 482 14.90 25.02 -16.06
C SER A 482 14.74 26.44 -15.52
N THR A 483 14.82 26.59 -14.21
CA THR A 483 14.92 27.91 -13.57
C THR A 483 16.35 28.31 -13.21
N ASN A 484 17.33 27.47 -13.55
CA ASN A 484 18.74 27.80 -13.44
C ASN A 484 19.19 28.84 -14.48
N PRO A 485 20.34 29.52 -14.27
CA PRO A 485 21.13 29.51 -13.04
C PRO A 485 20.46 30.34 -11.93
N ILE A 486 20.78 30.03 -10.67
CA ILE A 486 20.44 30.91 -9.55
C ILE A 486 21.52 31.99 -9.39
N VAL A 487 21.13 33.16 -8.89
CA VAL A 487 22.02 34.25 -8.49
C VAL A 487 21.90 34.43 -6.99
N ILE A 488 23.02 34.35 -6.29
CA ILE A 488 23.10 34.55 -4.84
C ILE A 488 23.86 35.84 -4.57
N THR A 489 23.24 36.77 -3.84
CA THR A 489 23.87 38.00 -3.35
C THR A 489 23.87 38.00 -1.83
N ILE A 490 25.04 38.16 -1.21
CA ILE A 490 25.19 38.17 0.25
C ILE A 490 25.72 39.53 0.68
N SER A 491 25.01 40.17 1.61
CA SER A 491 25.40 41.46 2.16
C SER A 491 25.42 41.44 3.69
N LYS A 492 26.45 42.06 4.27
CA LYS A 492 26.58 42.28 5.71
C LYS A 492 27.42 43.54 5.93
N SER A 493 26.96 44.43 6.81
CA SER A 493 27.73 45.62 7.19
C SER A 493 29.14 45.22 7.69
N GLY A 494 30.16 45.93 7.22
CA GLY A 494 31.57 45.62 7.49
C GLY A 494 32.20 44.58 6.55
N TYR A 495 31.44 44.00 5.63
CA TYR A 495 31.90 43.05 4.62
C TYR A 495 31.59 43.53 3.20
N LYS A 496 32.44 43.13 2.24
CA LYS A 496 32.17 43.32 0.81
C LYS A 496 30.98 42.44 0.44
N THR A 497 30.08 42.98 -0.39
CA THR A 497 28.97 42.21 -0.96
C THR A 497 29.53 41.10 -1.84
N TYR A 498 29.11 39.86 -1.58
CA TYR A 498 29.43 38.71 -2.41
C TYR A 498 28.29 38.49 -3.41
N LYS A 499 28.60 38.23 -4.68
CA LYS A 499 27.61 37.90 -5.70
C LYS A 499 28.14 36.76 -6.58
N THR A 500 27.34 35.73 -6.79
CA THR A 500 27.70 34.58 -7.63
C THR A 500 26.49 34.07 -8.41
N SER A 501 26.73 33.38 -9.51
CA SER A 501 25.71 32.68 -10.29
C SER A 501 26.10 31.21 -10.43
N GLN A 502 25.16 30.30 -10.21
CA GLN A 502 25.42 28.86 -10.22
C GLN A 502 24.25 28.07 -10.80
N THR A 503 24.57 26.97 -11.47
CA THR A 503 23.59 25.94 -11.86
C THR A 503 23.50 24.89 -10.75
N ILE A 504 22.31 24.70 -10.19
CA ILE A 504 22.06 23.71 -9.13
C ILE A 504 21.31 22.51 -9.74
N LEU A 505 21.96 21.34 -9.72
CA LEU A 505 21.38 20.08 -10.20
C LEU A 505 21.22 19.03 -9.08
N ASN A 506 21.94 19.20 -7.96
CA ASN A 506 21.94 18.29 -6.82
C ASN A 506 21.74 19.08 -5.52
N LYS A 507 21.55 18.39 -4.39
CA LYS A 507 21.64 19.02 -3.07
C LYS A 507 23.01 19.69 -2.92
N VAL A 508 23.04 20.91 -2.40
CA VAL A 508 24.26 21.70 -2.22
C VAL A 508 24.41 22.12 -0.76
N ASP A 509 25.55 21.76 -0.17
CA ASP A 509 26.03 22.27 1.10
C ASP A 509 27.24 23.19 0.81
N TRP A 510 27.07 24.51 0.96
CA TRP A 510 28.05 25.48 0.48
C TRP A 510 28.45 26.51 1.53
N THR A 511 29.74 26.51 1.88
CA THR A 511 30.35 27.53 2.73
C THR A 511 30.90 28.68 1.89
N ILE A 512 30.41 29.90 2.12
CA ILE A 512 30.85 31.13 1.47
C ILE A 512 31.61 32.00 2.46
N ARG A 513 32.79 32.43 2.05
CA ARG A 513 33.68 33.30 2.83
C ARG A 513 33.50 34.75 2.40
N LEU A 514 33.11 35.62 3.33
CA LEU A 514 33.05 37.07 3.07
C LEU A 514 34.35 37.77 3.44
N GLU A 515 34.77 38.68 2.57
CA GLU A 515 35.89 39.57 2.83
C GLU A 515 35.41 40.82 3.58
N LYS A 516 36.16 41.24 4.61
CA LYS A 516 35.88 42.52 5.27
C LYS A 516 36.15 43.68 4.30
N VAL A 517 35.36 44.74 4.42
CA VAL A 517 35.70 46.01 3.77
C VAL A 517 36.99 46.51 4.42
N LEU A 518 38.00 46.83 3.62
CA LEU A 518 39.23 47.43 4.14
C LEU A 518 38.87 48.77 4.77
N ASP A 519 39.08 48.92 6.07
CA ASP A 519 38.96 50.21 6.75
C ASP A 519 40.09 51.11 6.19
N SER A 520 39.73 52.06 5.32
CA SER A 520 40.68 53.00 4.71
C SER A 520 41.18 54.06 5.70
N ASN A 521 40.76 54.00 6.97
CA ASN A 521 41.30 54.83 8.04
C ASN A 521 42.66 54.31 8.52
N PHE A 522 43.73 54.78 7.89
CA PHE A 522 45.11 54.62 8.36
C PHE A 522 45.35 55.12 9.80
N SER A 523 44.46 55.94 10.36
CA SER A 523 44.61 56.57 11.68
C SER A 523 44.57 55.61 12.87
N LYS A 524 44.13 54.36 12.69
CA LYS A 524 44.09 53.34 13.76
C LYS A 524 45.31 52.40 13.81
N ARG A 525 46.26 52.53 12.87
CA ARG A 525 47.47 51.68 12.80
C ARG A 525 48.71 52.30 13.46
N VAL A 526 48.57 53.42 14.15
CA VAL A 526 49.70 54.08 14.84
C VAL A 526 49.66 53.71 16.32
N THR A 527 50.54 52.81 16.73
CA THR A 527 50.93 52.68 18.14
C THR A 527 51.94 53.78 18.43
N PHE A 528 51.55 54.80 19.20
CA PHE A 528 52.53 55.72 19.79
C PHE A 528 53.21 54.98 20.95
N ASN A 529 54.48 54.61 20.77
CA ASN A 529 55.35 54.27 21.89
C ASN A 529 55.65 55.56 22.65
N THR A 530 54.94 55.81 23.74
CA THR A 530 55.32 56.81 24.72
C THR A 530 56.36 56.19 25.65
N GLN A 531 57.59 56.72 25.61
CA GLN A 531 58.59 56.52 26.66
C GLN A 531 58.17 57.21 27.94
#